data_AF-A0A1M7INN1-F1
#
_entry.id   AF-A0A1M7INN1-F1
#
_cell.length_a   1.000
_cell.length_b   1.000
_cell.length_c   1.000
_cell.angle_alpha   90.00
_cell.angle_beta   90.00
_cell.angle_gamma   90.00
#
_symmetry.space_group_name_H-M   'P 1'
#
loop_
_entity.id
_entity.type
_entity.pdbx_description
1 polymer ?
#
loop_
_entity_poly.entity_id
_entity_poly.type
_entity_poly.pdbx_seq_one_letter_code
_entity_poly.pdbx_strand_id
1 'polypeptide(L)'
;MSIVKRIFAVLTFGLLLNVTDLHAQHARAPIMGWSSWNNFRIHINEQMIREQADAMITSGLYDVGYRFINIDDGYFGGRNAAGYLYEDSTKFPSGMKALADYIHSKHLKAGIYSDAGRNTCGSIWDNDKKGIGVGMYAYLDQDCESFFTKWGYDFLKVDWCGGEKMGLDEKTEYLKIIDRISTLNKDIVFNICRWQFPGDWAIKVADSWRISGDISAKFSSIMHIIDLNADLYKYSSAGHYNDMDMLQVGRGMTFEEDKTHFSMWCMLNSPLLAGNDLRNMSAQTLSILKNKEVIAINQDPGFEQARRVFTDGKIEVWTRRLGQSLNEGHAVAILNRSDAPVTYSFTPGKFNLSEKTKIRDLWKQADLGKIGKVRKFEIPVHGIVLLRTNE
;
A
#
# COMPACT_ATOMS: atom_id res chain seq x y z
N MET A 1 -11.66 74.74 37.58
CA MET A 1 -11.09 73.73 38.49
C MET A 1 -12.13 72.63 38.68
N SER A 2 -11.75 71.37 38.43
CA SER A 2 -12.50 70.12 38.72
C SER A 2 -13.77 69.82 37.91
N ILE A 3 -13.65 68.93 36.92
CA ILE A 3 -14.73 68.01 36.53
C ILE A 3 -14.23 66.58 36.77
N VAL A 4 -14.85 65.92 37.73
CA VAL A 4 -14.65 64.53 38.13
C VAL A 4 -15.27 63.61 37.07
N LYS A 5 -14.47 62.74 36.44
CA LYS A 5 -14.98 61.60 35.66
C LYS A 5 -14.78 60.32 36.46
N ARG A 6 -15.90 59.70 36.85
CA ARG A 6 -15.97 58.36 37.42
C ARG A 6 -15.57 57.34 36.35
N ILE A 7 -14.62 56.48 36.69
CA ILE A 7 -14.31 55.24 35.96
C ILE A 7 -14.75 54.11 36.87
N PHE A 8 -15.63 53.22 36.40
CA PHE A 8 -15.76 51.89 36.97
C PHE A 8 -16.03 50.87 35.86
N ALA A 9 -15.33 49.75 36.02
CA ALA A 9 -14.97 48.76 35.04
C ALA A 9 -16.12 47.84 34.60
N VAL A 10 -16.11 47.47 33.32
CA VAL A 10 -16.83 46.30 32.80
C VAL A 10 -15.85 45.12 32.84
N LEU A 11 -16.10 44.15 33.71
CA LEU A 11 -15.39 42.87 33.76
C LEU A 11 -15.97 41.97 32.65
N THR A 12 -15.26 41.85 31.53
CA THR A 12 -15.56 40.85 30.50
C THR A 12 -14.90 39.53 30.90
N PHE A 13 -15.72 38.54 31.28
CA PHE A 13 -15.27 37.18 31.50
C PHE A 13 -14.99 36.53 30.14
N GLY A 14 -13.71 36.43 29.77
CA GLY A 14 -13.29 35.74 28.55
C GLY A 14 -13.43 34.23 28.72
N LEU A 15 -14.38 33.62 28.01
CA LEU A 15 -14.51 32.18 27.90
C LEU A 15 -13.34 31.67 27.03
N LEU A 16 -12.31 31.10 27.66
CA LEU A 16 -11.26 30.36 26.96
C LEU A 16 -11.89 29.07 26.41
N LEU A 17 -12.29 29.09 25.15
CA LEU A 17 -12.54 27.88 24.37
C LEU A 17 -11.19 27.16 24.22
N ASN A 18 -10.99 26.11 25.01
CA ASN A 18 -9.97 25.12 24.73
C ASN A 18 -10.35 24.44 23.41
N VAL A 19 -9.78 24.94 22.31
CA VAL A 19 -9.73 24.19 21.07
C VAL A 19 -8.80 23.02 21.34
N THR A 20 -9.38 21.86 21.66
CA THR A 20 -8.67 20.61 21.47
C THR A 20 -8.39 20.52 19.98
N ASP A 21 -7.14 20.73 19.58
CA ASP A 21 -6.66 20.34 18.26
C ASP A 21 -6.94 18.85 18.12
N LEU A 22 -8.08 18.52 17.51
CA LEU A 22 -8.26 17.27 16.79
C LEU A 22 -7.13 17.25 15.79
N HIS A 23 -6.05 16.55 16.13
CA HIS A 23 -4.98 16.27 15.20
C HIS A 23 -5.61 15.44 14.08
N ALA A 24 -6.05 16.12 13.03
CA ALA A 24 -6.47 15.49 11.81
C ALA A 24 -5.25 14.70 11.32
N GLN A 25 -5.35 13.38 11.39
CA GLN A 25 -4.41 12.48 10.76
C GLN A 25 -4.28 12.91 9.30
N HIS A 26 -3.04 13.15 8.85
CA HIS A 26 -2.82 13.69 7.51
C HIS A 26 -3.37 12.70 6.48
N ALA A 27 -4.33 13.14 5.69
CA ALA A 27 -4.84 12.37 4.57
C ALA A 27 -3.67 12.06 3.61
N ARG A 28 -3.35 10.78 3.46
CA ARG A 28 -2.24 10.29 2.62
C ARG A 28 -2.78 9.22 1.69
N ALA A 29 -2.35 9.22 0.43
CA ALA A 29 -2.64 8.16 -0.52
C ALA A 29 -1.96 6.84 -0.14
N PRO A 30 -2.34 5.69 -0.73
CA PRO A 30 -1.66 4.42 -0.51
C PRO A 30 -0.16 4.54 -0.83
N ILE A 31 0.69 3.88 -0.04
CA ILE A 31 2.14 3.92 -0.29
C ILE A 31 2.49 3.22 -1.61
N MET A 32 3.58 3.69 -2.21
CA MET A 32 4.16 3.08 -3.40
C MET A 32 5.65 2.81 -3.15
N GLY A 33 6.14 1.66 -3.59
CA GLY A 33 7.52 1.26 -3.31
C GLY A 33 7.84 -0.13 -3.81
N TRP A 34 8.77 -0.79 -3.14
CA TRP A 34 9.23 -2.13 -3.44
C TRP A 34 9.44 -2.90 -2.14
N SER A 35 9.25 -4.22 -2.18
CA SER A 35 9.54 -5.12 -1.06
C SER A 35 10.32 -6.35 -1.53
N SER A 36 11.28 -6.78 -0.71
CA SER A 36 12.25 -7.83 -1.08
C SER A 36 11.69 -9.25 -1.13
N TRP A 37 10.60 -9.54 -0.42
CA TRP A 37 10.16 -10.90 -0.14
C TRP A 37 9.86 -11.72 -1.38
N ASN A 38 9.09 -11.13 -2.30
CA ASN A 38 8.47 -11.85 -3.39
C ASN A 38 9.52 -12.53 -4.28
N ASN A 39 10.56 -11.81 -4.71
CA ASN A 39 11.60 -12.32 -5.58
C ASN A 39 12.79 -12.96 -4.84
N PHE A 40 13.11 -12.49 -3.63
CA PHE A 40 14.37 -12.85 -2.95
C PHE A 40 14.17 -13.70 -1.69
N ARG A 41 12.96 -13.77 -1.14
CA ARG A 41 12.65 -14.49 0.11
C ARG A 41 13.64 -14.06 1.21
N ILE A 42 14.20 -15.01 1.95
CA ILE A 42 15.23 -14.78 2.98
C ILE A 42 16.65 -14.54 2.41
N HIS A 43 16.84 -14.64 1.09
CA HIS A 43 18.14 -14.55 0.41
C HIS A 43 18.50 -13.11 0.04
N ILE A 44 18.38 -12.22 1.02
CA ILE A 44 18.67 -10.80 0.89
C ILE A 44 20.05 -10.46 1.47
N ASN A 45 20.66 -9.38 0.96
CA ASN A 45 21.89 -8.81 1.50
C ASN A 45 21.97 -7.31 1.19
N GLU A 46 22.85 -6.60 1.88
CA GLU A 46 23.00 -5.14 1.79
C GLU A 46 23.25 -4.66 0.36
N GLN A 47 24.19 -5.29 -0.37
CA GLN A 47 24.50 -4.89 -1.74
C GLN A 47 23.25 -4.97 -2.62
N MET A 48 22.52 -6.08 -2.56
CA MET A 48 21.31 -6.27 -3.33
C MET A 48 20.27 -5.20 -3.01
N ILE A 49 20.03 -4.86 -1.74
CA ILE A 49 19.06 -3.81 -1.37
C ILE A 49 19.51 -2.43 -1.90
N ARG A 50 20.81 -2.11 -1.84
CA ARG A 50 21.37 -0.87 -2.41
C ARG A 50 21.11 -0.80 -3.92
N GLU A 51 21.34 -1.90 -4.64
CA GLU A 51 21.09 -1.98 -6.07
C GLU A 51 19.59 -1.84 -6.42
N GLN A 52 18.68 -2.34 -5.58
CA GLN A 52 17.23 -2.11 -5.77
C GLN A 52 16.87 -0.63 -5.56
N ALA A 53 17.47 0.03 -4.57
CA ALA A 53 17.31 1.47 -4.36
C ALA A 53 17.82 2.28 -5.56
N ASP A 54 18.98 1.93 -6.12
CA ASP A 54 19.50 2.58 -7.33
C ASP A 54 18.63 2.28 -8.56
N ALA A 55 18.12 1.06 -8.69
CA ALA A 55 17.21 0.68 -9.77
C ALA A 55 15.88 1.44 -9.71
N MET A 56 15.35 1.72 -8.51
CA MET A 56 14.16 2.56 -8.32
C MET A 56 14.33 3.96 -8.93
N ILE A 57 15.52 4.55 -8.77
CA ILE A 57 15.85 5.87 -9.33
C ILE A 57 16.07 5.75 -10.85
N THR A 58 16.99 4.88 -11.27
CA THR A 58 17.45 4.80 -12.66
C THR A 58 16.38 4.29 -13.64
N SER A 59 15.43 3.48 -13.18
CA SER A 59 14.26 3.08 -13.98
C SER A 59 13.21 4.19 -14.16
N GLY A 60 13.29 5.26 -13.36
CA GLY A 60 12.30 6.33 -13.29
C GLY A 60 11.01 5.93 -12.57
N LEU A 61 11.02 4.88 -11.74
CA LEU A 61 9.90 4.56 -10.84
C LEU A 61 9.75 5.65 -9.76
N TYR A 62 10.87 6.22 -9.29
CA TYR A 62 10.82 7.38 -8.42
C TYR A 62 10.01 8.54 -9.02
N ASP A 63 10.15 8.82 -10.31
CA ASP A 63 9.46 9.95 -10.95
C ASP A 63 7.94 9.78 -11.06
N VAL A 64 7.42 8.57 -10.84
CA VAL A 64 5.99 8.26 -10.90
C VAL A 64 5.38 7.94 -9.53
N GLY A 65 6.14 8.09 -8.45
CA GLY A 65 5.61 8.05 -7.08
C GLY A 65 6.13 6.93 -6.18
N TYR A 66 6.94 5.99 -6.67
CA TYR A 66 7.53 4.96 -5.82
C TYR A 66 8.57 5.57 -4.87
N ARG A 67 8.39 5.39 -3.56
CA ARG A 67 9.23 6.03 -2.52
C ARG A 67 9.87 5.04 -1.55
N PHE A 68 9.26 3.89 -1.32
CA PHE A 68 9.69 2.96 -0.27
C PHE A 68 10.58 1.83 -0.80
N ILE A 69 11.66 1.53 -0.07
CA ILE A 69 12.47 0.31 -0.19
C ILE A 69 12.28 -0.48 1.09
N ASN A 70 11.42 -1.50 1.04
CA ASN A 70 11.06 -2.33 2.19
C ASN A 70 11.94 -3.59 2.23
N ILE A 71 12.62 -3.76 3.35
CA ILE A 71 13.41 -4.94 3.67
C ILE A 71 12.49 -5.89 4.44
N ASP A 72 12.18 -7.04 3.84
CA ASP A 72 11.36 -8.09 4.45
C ASP A 72 12.22 -9.04 5.31
N ASP A 73 11.70 -10.21 5.66
CA ASP A 73 12.39 -11.19 6.50
C ASP A 73 13.77 -11.64 5.93
N GLY A 74 14.65 -12.14 6.80
CA GLY A 74 15.96 -12.71 6.45
C GLY A 74 17.18 -11.84 6.77
N TYR A 75 17.00 -10.68 7.42
CA TYR A 75 18.11 -9.78 7.80
C TYR A 75 18.69 -10.04 9.20
N PHE A 76 18.07 -10.90 9.99
CA PHE A 76 18.33 -11.05 11.42
C PHE A 76 19.66 -11.75 11.73
N GLY A 77 20.39 -11.26 12.73
CA GLY A 77 21.60 -11.87 13.29
C GLY A 77 21.39 -12.47 14.69
N GLY A 78 20.35 -12.02 15.40
CA GLY A 78 19.98 -12.47 16.74
C GLY A 78 19.69 -11.29 17.68
N ARG A 79 19.73 -11.57 18.99
CA ARG A 79 19.59 -10.55 20.05
C ARG A 79 20.78 -10.59 20.99
N ASN A 80 21.25 -9.43 21.43
CA ASN A 80 22.30 -9.35 22.44
C ASN A 80 21.73 -9.56 23.85
N ALA A 81 22.61 -9.61 24.86
CA ALA A 81 22.21 -9.84 26.26
C ALA A 81 21.25 -8.79 26.84
N ALA A 82 21.21 -7.58 26.26
CA ALA A 82 20.29 -6.51 26.63
C ALA A 82 18.94 -6.57 25.87
N GLY A 83 18.75 -7.57 25.01
CA GLY A 83 17.53 -7.78 24.23
C GLY A 83 17.47 -7.01 22.92
N TYR A 84 18.49 -6.21 22.58
CA TYR A 84 18.52 -5.49 21.31
C TYR A 84 18.78 -6.44 20.14
N LEU A 85 17.97 -6.27 19.11
CA LEU A 85 18.16 -6.94 17.83
C LEU A 85 19.43 -6.44 17.13
N TYR A 86 20.14 -7.34 16.46
CA TYR A 86 21.20 -7.00 15.52
C TYR A 86 21.04 -7.81 14.23
N GLU A 87 21.52 -7.26 13.13
CA GLU A 87 21.49 -7.86 11.79
C GLU A 87 22.53 -8.96 11.59
N ASP A 88 22.33 -9.79 10.58
CA ASP A 88 23.34 -10.72 10.10
C ASP A 88 24.50 -9.95 9.46
N SER A 89 25.60 -9.76 10.20
CA SER A 89 26.78 -9.01 9.75
C SER A 89 27.46 -9.59 8.51
N THR A 90 27.15 -10.83 8.11
CA THR A 90 27.62 -11.39 6.84
C THR A 90 26.79 -10.89 5.65
N LYS A 91 25.47 -10.75 5.84
CA LYS A 91 24.55 -10.22 4.83
C LYS A 91 24.55 -8.70 4.80
N PHE A 92 24.73 -8.06 5.96
CA PHE A 92 24.65 -6.61 6.17
C PHE A 92 25.90 -6.08 6.90
N PRO A 93 27.08 -6.14 6.26
CA PRO A 93 28.35 -5.82 6.90
C PRO A 93 28.49 -4.38 7.40
N SER A 94 27.76 -3.42 6.82
CA SER A 94 27.76 -2.03 7.27
C SER A 94 26.68 -1.73 8.33
N GLY A 95 25.81 -2.71 8.62
CA GLY A 95 24.67 -2.60 9.52
C GLY A 95 23.46 -1.84 8.95
N MET A 96 22.33 -1.97 9.64
CA MET A 96 21.03 -1.50 9.13
C MET A 96 20.91 0.02 9.08
N LYS A 97 21.58 0.75 9.99
CA LYS A 97 21.62 2.21 9.94
C LYS A 97 22.28 2.71 8.65
N ALA A 98 23.45 2.16 8.29
CA ALA A 98 24.18 2.59 7.10
C ALA A 98 23.41 2.28 5.81
N LEU A 99 22.58 1.24 5.82
CA LEU A 99 21.68 0.92 4.72
C LEU A 99 20.50 1.90 4.64
N ALA A 100 19.86 2.23 5.78
CA ALA A 100 18.81 3.25 5.83
C ALA A 100 19.33 4.62 5.36
N ASP A 101 20.48 5.06 5.88
CA ASP A 101 21.14 6.31 5.48
C ASP A 101 21.41 6.33 3.96
N TYR A 102 21.79 5.19 3.36
CA TYR A 102 21.96 5.09 1.91
C TYR A 102 20.65 5.25 1.14
N ILE A 103 19.59 4.56 1.57
CA ILE A 103 18.26 4.67 0.96
C ILE A 103 17.79 6.14 1.03
N HIS A 104 17.95 6.80 2.18
CA HIS A 104 17.62 8.21 2.35
C HIS A 104 18.44 9.15 1.48
N SER A 105 19.72 8.85 1.24
CA SER A 105 20.59 9.64 0.34
C SER A 105 20.07 9.68 -1.10
N LYS A 106 19.20 8.74 -1.48
CA LYS A 106 18.51 8.68 -2.78
C LYS A 106 17.13 9.33 -2.75
N HIS A 107 16.79 10.03 -1.67
CA HIS A 107 15.46 10.60 -1.40
C HIS A 107 14.33 9.55 -1.29
N LEU A 108 14.69 8.30 -1.03
CA LEU A 108 13.77 7.20 -0.77
C LEU A 108 13.51 7.05 0.73
N LYS A 109 12.54 6.22 1.07
CA LYS A 109 12.11 5.85 2.43
C LYS A 109 12.48 4.41 2.71
N ALA A 110 13.02 4.14 3.89
CA ALA A 110 13.48 2.81 4.29
C ALA A 110 12.39 2.09 5.09
N GLY A 111 11.96 0.91 4.65
CA GLY A 111 11.02 0.07 5.38
C GLY A 111 11.67 -1.18 5.95
N ILE A 112 11.17 -1.64 7.10
CA ILE A 112 11.65 -2.85 7.77
C ILE A 112 10.50 -3.78 8.15
N TYR A 113 10.85 -5.00 8.52
CA TYR A 113 9.95 -6.08 8.86
C TYR A 113 10.19 -6.61 10.27
N SER A 114 9.13 -7.00 10.95
CA SER A 114 9.18 -7.88 12.13
C SER A 114 7.91 -8.73 12.24
N ASP A 115 7.77 -9.47 13.33
CA ASP A 115 6.60 -10.29 13.68
C ASP A 115 6.13 -9.91 15.09
N ALA A 116 4.81 -9.86 15.31
CA ALA A 116 4.24 -9.50 16.62
C ALA A 116 4.41 -10.59 17.69
N GLY A 117 4.84 -11.79 17.31
CA GLY A 117 5.24 -12.87 18.20
C GLY A 117 6.75 -12.97 18.40
N ARG A 118 7.20 -14.16 18.81
CA ARG A 118 8.62 -14.43 19.14
C ARG A 118 9.48 -14.76 17.92
N ASN A 119 8.89 -15.40 16.90
CA ASN A 119 9.60 -15.93 15.74
C ASN A 119 8.97 -15.37 14.46
N THR A 120 9.79 -15.12 13.45
CA THR A 120 9.30 -14.61 12.16
C THR A 120 8.84 -15.74 11.25
N CYS A 121 8.08 -15.39 10.22
CA CYS A 121 7.59 -16.35 9.24
C CYS A 121 8.69 -17.12 8.52
N GLY A 122 9.82 -16.48 8.18
CA GLY A 122 10.95 -17.11 7.52
C GLY A 122 11.55 -18.27 8.33
N SER A 123 11.48 -18.21 9.66
CA SER A 123 11.89 -19.33 10.52
C SER A 123 10.96 -20.53 10.47
N ILE A 124 9.70 -20.32 10.13
CA ILE A 124 8.65 -21.35 10.12
C ILE A 124 8.49 -21.95 8.72
N TRP A 125 8.51 -21.12 7.69
CA TRP A 125 8.15 -21.50 6.32
C TRP A 125 9.33 -21.59 5.36
N ASP A 126 10.45 -20.89 5.64
CA ASP A 126 11.61 -20.81 4.74
C ASP A 126 12.90 -21.36 5.42
N ASN A 127 12.76 -22.03 6.58
CA ASN A 127 13.86 -22.66 7.34
C ASN A 127 14.99 -21.70 7.74
N ASP A 128 14.68 -20.41 7.92
CA ASP A 128 15.63 -19.43 8.43
C ASP A 128 15.77 -19.53 9.95
N LYS A 129 16.78 -20.25 10.42
CA LYS A 129 17.07 -20.39 11.85
C LYS A 129 17.34 -19.05 12.53
N LYS A 130 17.75 -18.01 11.81
CA LYS A 130 18.00 -16.67 12.38
C LYS A 130 16.72 -15.89 12.64
N GLY A 131 15.58 -16.33 12.09
CA GLY A 131 14.25 -15.80 12.40
C GLY A 131 13.66 -16.29 13.74
N ILE A 132 14.38 -17.14 14.50
CA ILE A 132 13.94 -17.63 15.81
C ILE A 132 14.35 -16.63 16.90
N GLY A 133 13.39 -16.21 17.73
CA GLY A 133 13.65 -15.34 18.89
C GLY A 133 13.86 -13.86 18.56
N VAL A 134 13.61 -13.45 17.32
CA VAL A 134 13.87 -12.10 16.81
C VAL A 134 12.60 -11.30 16.49
N GLY A 135 11.41 -11.87 16.70
CA GLY A 135 10.15 -11.12 16.68
C GLY A 135 10.01 -10.20 17.90
N MET A 136 9.04 -9.28 17.86
CA MET A 136 8.93 -8.16 18.80
C MET A 136 8.43 -8.55 20.19
N TYR A 137 7.84 -9.74 20.35
CA TYR A 137 7.27 -10.14 21.62
C TYR A 137 8.32 -10.17 22.73
N ALA A 138 8.04 -9.47 23.84
CA ALA A 138 8.93 -9.21 24.98
C ALA A 138 10.12 -8.25 24.75
N TYR A 139 10.28 -7.69 23.54
CA TYR A 139 11.37 -6.78 23.19
C TYR A 139 10.88 -5.52 22.45
N LEU A 140 9.59 -5.17 22.62
CA LEU A 140 8.94 -4.08 21.91
C LEU A 140 9.71 -2.76 22.01
N ASP A 141 10.14 -2.37 23.22
CA ASP A 141 10.87 -1.12 23.41
C ASP A 141 12.23 -1.11 22.72
N GLN A 142 12.98 -2.21 22.84
CA GLN A 142 14.29 -2.36 22.22
C GLN A 142 14.20 -2.35 20.69
N ASP A 143 13.19 -3.02 20.13
CA ASP A 143 13.00 -3.11 18.68
C ASP A 143 12.56 -1.78 18.10
N CYS A 144 11.57 -1.11 18.72
CA CYS A 144 11.15 0.21 18.27
C CYS A 144 12.28 1.25 18.40
N GLU A 145 13.07 1.22 19.48
CA GLU A 145 14.26 2.08 19.60
C GLU A 145 15.29 1.77 18.49
N SER A 146 15.53 0.49 18.20
CA SER A 146 16.47 0.06 17.14
C SER A 146 16.01 0.54 15.77
N PHE A 147 14.79 0.21 15.38
CA PHE A 147 14.24 0.50 14.05
C PHE A 147 14.14 2.01 13.79
N PHE A 148 13.57 2.77 14.72
CA PHE A 148 13.16 4.15 14.44
C PHE A 148 14.11 5.21 14.98
N THR A 149 14.82 4.92 16.09
CA THR A 149 15.74 5.89 16.69
C THR A 149 17.19 5.64 16.27
N LYS A 150 17.66 4.38 16.32
CA LYS A 150 19.06 4.05 16.02
C LYS A 150 19.31 3.89 14.53
N TRP A 151 18.41 3.20 13.82
CA TRP A 151 18.59 2.89 12.41
C TRP A 151 17.88 3.87 11.48
N GLY A 152 16.78 4.47 11.90
CA GLY A 152 16.09 5.53 11.15
C GLY A 152 15.16 5.02 10.05
N TYR A 153 14.47 3.90 10.24
CA TYR A 153 13.48 3.41 9.29
C TYR A 153 12.18 4.23 9.34
N ASP A 154 11.45 4.28 8.23
CA ASP A 154 10.23 5.09 8.01
C ASP A 154 8.94 4.24 7.92
N PHE A 155 9.06 2.92 7.77
CA PHE A 155 7.94 2.00 7.59
C PHE A 155 8.19 0.70 8.35
N LEU A 156 7.14 0.13 8.93
CA LEU A 156 7.18 -1.18 9.56
C LEU A 156 6.01 -2.06 9.07
N LYS A 157 6.36 -3.20 8.48
CA LYS A 157 5.46 -4.34 8.31
C LYS A 157 5.60 -5.26 9.51
N VAL A 158 4.48 -5.61 10.14
CA VAL A 158 4.46 -6.57 11.26
C VAL A 158 3.62 -7.78 10.89
N ASP A 159 4.27 -8.95 10.91
CA ASP A 159 3.67 -10.24 10.62
C ASP A 159 3.02 -10.91 11.84
N TRP A 160 2.36 -12.04 11.62
CA TRP A 160 1.63 -12.78 12.67
C TRP A 160 2.02 -14.26 12.86
N CYS A 161 3.07 -14.77 12.22
CA CYS A 161 3.45 -16.18 12.34
C CYS A 161 3.83 -16.56 13.77
N GLY A 162 4.69 -15.78 14.41
CA GLY A 162 5.07 -15.99 15.80
C GLY A 162 3.87 -15.82 16.74
N GLY A 163 3.04 -14.81 16.48
CA GLY A 163 1.85 -14.50 17.28
C GLY A 163 0.83 -15.64 17.25
N GLU A 164 0.56 -16.18 16.06
CA GLU A 164 -0.28 -17.36 15.85
C GLU A 164 0.25 -18.59 16.58
N LYS A 165 1.55 -18.92 16.44
CA LYS A 165 2.16 -20.08 17.11
C LYS A 165 2.09 -19.99 18.63
N MET A 166 2.09 -18.77 19.16
CA MET A 166 2.01 -18.52 20.60
C MET A 166 0.56 -18.45 21.11
N GLY A 167 -0.44 -18.44 20.23
CA GLY A 167 -1.85 -18.27 20.62
C GLY A 167 -2.13 -16.91 21.26
N LEU A 168 -1.45 -15.85 20.81
CA LEU A 168 -1.64 -14.50 21.32
C LEU A 168 -2.96 -13.88 20.84
N ASP A 169 -3.42 -12.86 21.57
CA ASP A 169 -4.55 -12.03 21.12
C ASP A 169 -4.06 -10.99 20.11
N GLU A 170 -4.51 -11.13 18.86
CA GLU A 170 -4.10 -10.29 17.73
C GLU A 170 -4.27 -8.79 18.01
N LYS A 171 -5.49 -8.40 18.38
CA LYS A 171 -5.82 -6.99 18.57
C LYS A 171 -4.96 -6.38 19.67
N THR A 172 -4.77 -7.08 20.77
CA THR A 172 -3.95 -6.61 21.90
C THR A 172 -2.50 -6.38 21.48
N GLU A 173 -1.88 -7.33 20.78
CA GLU A 173 -0.46 -7.20 20.41
C GLU A 173 -0.22 -6.13 19.33
N TYR A 174 -1.06 -6.06 18.30
CA TYR A 174 -0.93 -4.99 17.30
C TYR A 174 -1.13 -3.60 17.89
N LEU A 175 -2.13 -3.42 18.79
CA LEU A 175 -2.35 -2.12 19.43
C LEU A 175 -1.17 -1.70 20.32
N LYS A 176 -0.54 -2.63 21.06
CA LYS A 176 0.69 -2.31 21.82
C LYS A 176 1.81 -1.80 20.92
N ILE A 177 2.00 -2.44 19.77
CA ILE A 177 3.05 -2.06 18.81
C ILE A 177 2.75 -0.68 18.22
N ILE A 178 1.53 -0.46 17.73
CA ILE A 178 1.10 0.80 17.14
C ILE A 178 1.21 1.94 18.15
N ASP A 179 0.71 1.74 19.37
CA ASP A 179 0.79 2.73 20.45
C ASP A 179 2.25 3.09 20.71
N ARG A 180 3.14 2.10 20.82
CA ARG A 180 4.56 2.36 21.05
C ARG A 180 5.19 3.16 19.92
N ILE A 181 4.95 2.80 18.67
CA ILE A 181 5.47 3.52 17.50
C ILE A 181 5.00 4.98 17.51
N SER A 182 3.71 5.20 17.78
CA SER A 182 3.12 6.54 17.81
C SER A 182 3.74 7.47 18.86
N THR A 183 4.27 6.92 19.96
CA THR A 183 5.00 7.69 21.00
C THR A 183 6.42 8.09 20.57
N LEU A 184 7.02 7.34 19.64
CA LEU A 184 8.38 7.61 19.15
C LEU A 184 8.37 8.51 17.93
N ASN A 185 7.54 8.17 16.94
CA ASN A 185 7.42 8.91 15.70
C ASN A 185 6.08 8.60 15.02
N LYS A 186 5.21 9.62 14.92
CA LYS A 186 3.88 9.50 14.30
C LYS A 186 3.91 9.40 12.77
N ASP A 187 5.06 9.63 12.15
CA ASP A 187 5.20 9.56 10.69
C ASP A 187 5.60 8.17 10.18
N ILE A 188 5.88 7.22 11.08
CA ILE A 188 6.14 5.83 10.69
C ILE A 188 4.88 5.22 10.11
N VAL A 189 4.97 4.75 8.87
CA VAL A 189 3.88 4.03 8.21
C VAL A 189 3.84 2.60 8.73
N PHE A 190 2.66 2.15 9.17
CA PHE A 190 2.47 0.84 9.78
C PHE A 190 1.56 -0.06 8.94
N ASN A 191 2.02 -1.29 8.68
CA ASN A 191 1.25 -2.31 7.98
C ASN A 191 1.01 -3.54 8.88
N ILE A 192 -0.26 -3.90 9.05
CA ILE A 192 -0.69 -5.14 9.72
C ILE A 192 -0.64 -6.28 8.71
N CYS A 193 0.22 -7.26 8.91
CA CYS A 193 0.34 -8.44 8.06
C CYS A 193 -0.08 -9.69 8.82
N ARG A 194 -1.39 -9.94 8.89
CA ARG A 194 -1.88 -11.20 9.47
C ARG A 194 -2.66 -12.09 8.51
N TRP A 195 -2.84 -11.67 7.25
CA TRP A 195 -3.38 -12.46 6.11
C TRP A 195 -4.92 -12.56 5.95
N GLN A 196 -5.70 -11.61 6.49
CA GLN A 196 -7.17 -11.47 6.38
C GLN A 196 -7.55 -10.07 6.89
N PHE A 197 -8.76 -9.57 6.62
CA PHE A 197 -9.18 -8.33 7.26
C PHE A 197 -9.15 -8.46 8.80
N PRO A 198 -8.35 -7.63 9.52
CA PRO A 198 -8.17 -7.76 10.98
C PRO A 198 -9.43 -7.36 11.76
N GLY A 199 -10.35 -6.63 11.12
CA GLY A 199 -11.57 -6.11 11.72
C GLY A 199 -11.54 -4.58 11.89
N ASP A 200 -12.70 -4.02 12.20
CA ASP A 200 -12.94 -2.57 12.27
C ASP A 200 -12.04 -1.82 13.26
N TRP A 201 -11.37 -2.52 14.18
CA TRP A 201 -10.44 -1.89 15.12
C TRP A 201 -9.19 -1.34 14.42
N ALA A 202 -8.76 -1.93 13.31
CA ALA A 202 -7.53 -1.55 12.61
C ALA A 202 -7.67 -0.27 11.78
N ILE A 203 -8.90 0.03 11.31
CA ILE A 203 -9.16 1.03 10.27
C ILE A 203 -8.91 2.49 10.69
N LYS A 204 -8.57 2.72 11.96
CA LYS A 204 -8.25 4.03 12.53
C LYS A 204 -6.86 4.10 13.16
N VAL A 205 -6.13 2.99 13.18
CA VAL A 205 -4.88 2.87 13.96
C VAL A 205 -3.71 2.39 13.12
N ALA A 206 -3.94 1.77 11.96
CA ALA A 206 -2.91 1.32 11.03
C ALA A 206 -3.08 1.95 9.65
N ASP A 207 -1.97 2.25 8.96
CA ASP A 207 -2.02 2.83 7.61
C ASP A 207 -2.50 1.83 6.55
N SER A 208 -2.21 0.55 6.74
CA SER A 208 -2.76 -0.51 5.90
C SER A 208 -2.78 -1.88 6.59
N TRP A 209 -3.57 -2.82 6.05
CA TRP A 209 -3.71 -4.18 6.58
C TRP A 209 -3.91 -5.22 5.47
N ARG A 210 -3.14 -6.31 5.51
CA ARG A 210 -3.22 -7.42 4.55
C ARG A 210 -4.58 -8.12 4.64
N ILE A 211 -5.34 -8.14 3.55
CA ILE A 211 -6.71 -8.71 3.53
C ILE A 211 -6.80 -10.19 3.12
N SER A 212 -5.68 -10.81 2.75
CA SER A 212 -5.62 -12.19 2.27
C SER A 212 -4.30 -12.88 2.62
N GLY A 213 -4.27 -14.21 2.44
CA GLY A 213 -3.05 -14.97 2.23
C GLY A 213 -2.15 -14.38 1.15
N ASP A 214 -0.89 -14.79 1.15
CA ASP A 214 0.14 -14.27 0.24
C ASP A 214 -0.24 -14.49 -1.23
N ILE A 215 -0.02 -13.44 -2.02
CA ILE A 215 -0.23 -13.46 -3.46
C ILE A 215 0.83 -14.32 -4.16
N SER A 216 0.42 -15.09 -5.17
CA SER A 216 1.33 -15.78 -6.08
C SER A 216 1.27 -15.18 -7.48
N ALA A 217 2.33 -15.36 -8.28
CA ALA A 217 2.41 -14.92 -9.69
C ALA A 217 1.53 -15.79 -10.62
N LYS A 218 0.24 -15.90 -10.29
CA LYS A 218 -0.79 -16.63 -11.03
C LYS A 218 -2.05 -15.78 -11.09
N PHE A 219 -2.65 -15.66 -12.27
CA PHE A 219 -3.84 -14.82 -12.45
C PHE A 219 -5.01 -15.26 -11.56
N SER A 220 -5.16 -16.56 -11.29
CA SER A 220 -6.16 -17.05 -10.33
C SER A 220 -5.96 -16.54 -8.90
N SER A 221 -4.72 -16.33 -8.48
CA SER A 221 -4.39 -15.70 -7.20
C SER A 221 -4.80 -14.23 -7.18
N ILE A 222 -4.56 -13.51 -8.27
CA ILE A 222 -4.98 -12.11 -8.44
C ILE A 222 -6.50 -11.98 -8.33
N MET A 223 -7.23 -12.83 -9.07
CA MET A 223 -8.70 -12.82 -9.06
C MET A 223 -9.26 -13.15 -7.68
N HIS A 224 -8.68 -14.14 -6.99
CA HIS A 224 -9.09 -14.50 -5.64
C HIS A 224 -8.98 -13.32 -4.67
N ILE A 225 -7.88 -12.57 -4.71
CA ILE A 225 -7.66 -11.41 -3.83
C ILE A 225 -8.59 -10.25 -4.19
N ILE A 226 -8.83 -10.00 -5.49
CA ILE A 226 -9.83 -9.01 -5.94
C ILE A 226 -11.22 -9.35 -5.37
N ASP A 227 -11.62 -10.62 -5.42
CA ASP A 227 -12.92 -11.07 -4.91
C ASP A 227 -13.01 -10.90 -3.39
N LEU A 228 -11.94 -11.19 -2.63
CA LEU A 228 -11.89 -10.94 -1.18
C LEU A 228 -12.00 -9.45 -0.84
N ASN A 229 -11.40 -8.57 -1.64
CA ASN A 229 -11.38 -7.13 -1.37
C ASN A 229 -12.64 -6.39 -1.87
N ALA A 230 -13.48 -7.04 -2.68
CA ALA A 230 -14.63 -6.43 -3.37
C ALA A 230 -15.56 -5.67 -2.41
N ASP A 231 -15.87 -6.27 -1.27
CA ASP A 231 -16.83 -5.76 -0.28
C ASP A 231 -16.18 -5.01 0.89
N LEU A 232 -14.85 -4.88 0.88
CA LEU A 232 -14.08 -4.16 1.91
C LEU A 232 -13.93 -2.66 1.62
N TYR A 233 -14.55 -2.15 0.55
CA TYR A 233 -14.46 -0.74 0.15
C TYR A 233 -14.85 0.25 1.25
N LYS A 234 -15.72 -0.16 2.18
CA LYS A 234 -16.18 0.65 3.34
C LYS A 234 -15.11 0.86 4.41
N TYR A 235 -14.05 0.07 4.38
CA TYR A 235 -12.95 0.13 5.34
C TYR A 235 -11.72 0.85 4.79
N SER A 236 -11.69 1.09 3.47
CA SER A 236 -10.65 1.89 2.81
C SER A 236 -11.00 3.37 2.92
N SER A 237 -10.07 4.18 3.42
CA SER A 237 -10.24 5.63 3.57
C SER A 237 -8.88 6.35 3.52
N ALA A 238 -8.89 7.68 3.59
CA ALA A 238 -7.67 8.48 3.53
C ALA A 238 -6.65 8.04 4.60
N GLY A 239 -5.49 7.55 4.17
CA GLY A 239 -4.45 7.05 5.06
C GLY A 239 -4.69 5.65 5.65
N HIS A 240 -5.73 4.93 5.24
CA HIS A 240 -6.10 3.63 5.81
C HIS A 240 -6.59 2.67 4.72
N TYR A 241 -5.78 1.67 4.38
CA TYR A 241 -5.97 0.91 3.14
C TYR A 241 -6.03 -0.61 3.33
N ASN A 242 -6.96 -1.23 2.61
CA ASN A 242 -6.94 -2.68 2.37
C ASN A 242 -5.69 -3.02 1.53
N ASP A 243 -4.76 -3.76 2.11
CA ASP A 243 -3.54 -4.20 1.44
C ASP A 243 -3.79 -5.55 0.76
N MET A 244 -3.80 -5.52 -0.57
CA MET A 244 -4.00 -6.69 -1.42
C MET A 244 -2.70 -7.48 -1.64
N ASP A 245 -1.65 -7.19 -0.88
CA ASP A 245 -0.30 -7.75 -1.00
C ASP A 245 0.50 -7.17 -2.19
N MET A 246 1.79 -7.50 -2.23
CA MET A 246 2.76 -6.98 -3.20
C MET A 246 2.38 -7.29 -4.66
N LEU A 247 2.80 -6.40 -5.56
CA LEU A 247 2.61 -6.56 -6.99
C LEU A 247 3.45 -7.71 -7.55
N GLN A 248 2.82 -8.58 -8.35
CA GLN A 248 3.45 -9.66 -9.12
C GLN A 248 3.86 -9.24 -10.56
N VAL A 249 3.74 -7.96 -10.89
CA VAL A 249 4.03 -7.43 -12.24
C VAL A 249 5.46 -7.77 -12.65
N GLY A 250 5.64 -8.37 -13.84
CA GLY A 250 6.93 -8.79 -14.36
C GLY A 250 7.48 -10.08 -13.76
N ARG A 251 6.65 -10.87 -13.05
CA ARG A 251 7.07 -12.13 -12.40
C ARG A 251 6.58 -13.41 -13.10
N GLY A 252 6.14 -13.30 -14.35
CA GLY A 252 5.85 -14.44 -15.21
C GLY A 252 4.41 -14.56 -15.72
N MET A 253 3.51 -13.64 -15.35
CA MET A 253 2.20 -13.52 -15.99
C MET A 253 2.30 -12.85 -17.35
N THR A 254 1.26 -12.97 -18.18
CA THR A 254 1.19 -12.27 -19.46
C THR A 254 1.07 -10.76 -19.28
N PHE A 255 1.38 -9.99 -20.33
CA PHE A 255 1.21 -8.53 -20.30
C PHE A 255 -0.22 -8.10 -19.94
N GLU A 256 -1.24 -8.78 -20.49
CA GLU A 256 -2.64 -8.45 -20.21
C GLU A 256 -3.03 -8.76 -18.75
N GLU A 257 -2.54 -9.86 -18.20
CA GLU A 257 -2.75 -10.22 -16.78
C GLU A 257 -2.04 -9.25 -15.84
N ASP A 258 -0.79 -8.88 -16.12
CA ASP A 258 -0.05 -7.88 -15.34
C ASP A 258 -0.73 -6.50 -15.41
N LYS A 259 -1.24 -6.13 -16.58
CA LYS A 259 -1.99 -4.88 -16.80
C LYS A 259 -3.29 -4.87 -16.00
N THR A 260 -4.03 -5.98 -16.00
CA THR A 260 -5.23 -6.18 -15.19
C THR A 260 -4.93 -6.13 -13.70
N HIS A 261 -3.91 -6.88 -13.26
CA HIS A 261 -3.43 -6.91 -11.88
C HIS A 261 -3.12 -5.50 -11.37
N PHE A 262 -2.26 -4.76 -12.08
CA PHE A 262 -1.89 -3.40 -11.69
C PHE A 262 -3.08 -2.44 -11.68
N SER A 263 -3.95 -2.52 -12.70
CA SER A 263 -5.16 -1.69 -12.79
C SER A 263 -6.10 -1.90 -11.60
N MET A 264 -6.29 -3.16 -11.18
CA MET A 264 -7.20 -3.49 -10.10
C MET A 264 -6.64 -3.11 -8.73
N TRP A 265 -5.32 -3.24 -8.52
CA TRP A 265 -4.67 -2.70 -7.31
C TRP A 265 -4.84 -1.18 -7.22
N CYS A 266 -4.74 -0.48 -8.36
CA CYS A 266 -4.97 0.96 -8.41
C CYS A 266 -6.43 1.34 -8.11
N MET A 267 -7.38 0.66 -8.77
CA MET A 267 -8.81 0.89 -8.58
C MET A 267 -9.26 0.61 -7.14
N LEU A 268 -8.65 -0.39 -6.49
CA LEU A 268 -9.03 -0.86 -5.17
C LEU A 268 -8.20 -0.25 -4.02
N ASN A 269 -7.46 0.83 -4.27
CA ASN A 269 -6.66 1.56 -3.26
C ASN A 269 -5.63 0.70 -2.50
N SER A 270 -5.13 -0.37 -3.10
CA SER A 270 -4.06 -1.14 -2.47
C SER A 270 -2.75 -0.33 -2.48
N PRO A 271 -1.89 -0.48 -1.46
CA PRO A 271 -0.48 -0.14 -1.59
C PRO A 271 0.12 -0.75 -2.87
N LEU A 272 1.00 -0.01 -3.54
CA LEU A 272 1.68 -0.43 -4.77
C LEU A 272 3.14 -0.76 -4.48
N LEU A 273 3.37 -1.90 -3.84
CA LEU A 273 4.71 -2.42 -3.55
C LEU A 273 5.14 -3.41 -4.65
N ALA A 274 6.08 -3.02 -5.50
CA ALA A 274 6.68 -3.90 -6.49
C ALA A 274 7.39 -5.09 -5.79
N GLY A 275 7.11 -6.31 -6.25
CA GLY A 275 7.74 -7.53 -5.72
C GLY A 275 8.75 -8.20 -6.66
N ASN A 276 9.02 -7.61 -7.83
CA ASN A 276 9.97 -8.12 -8.82
C ASN A 276 11.40 -7.62 -8.54
N ASP A 277 12.38 -8.08 -9.34
CA ASP A 277 13.73 -7.51 -9.34
C ASP A 277 13.77 -6.24 -10.20
N LEU A 278 13.95 -5.07 -9.58
CA LEU A 278 13.92 -3.78 -10.28
C LEU A 278 15.11 -3.58 -11.23
N ARG A 279 16.21 -4.31 -11.00
CA ARG A 279 17.44 -4.21 -11.80
C ARG A 279 17.25 -4.76 -13.21
N ASN A 280 16.28 -5.65 -13.40
CA ASN A 280 16.06 -6.37 -14.66
C ASN A 280 14.58 -6.38 -15.07
N MET A 281 14.02 -5.19 -15.30
CA MET A 281 12.66 -5.03 -15.78
C MET A 281 12.60 -4.95 -17.31
N SER A 282 11.69 -5.71 -17.91
CA SER A 282 11.37 -5.55 -19.33
C SER A 282 10.73 -4.18 -19.61
N ALA A 283 10.75 -3.74 -20.87
CA ALA A 283 10.05 -2.52 -21.28
C ALA A 283 8.52 -2.60 -21.02
N GLN A 284 7.93 -3.80 -21.12
CA GLN A 284 6.53 -4.05 -20.80
C GLN A 284 6.25 -3.91 -19.29
N THR A 285 7.12 -4.47 -18.45
CA THR A 285 7.03 -4.31 -16.98
C THR A 285 7.11 -2.84 -16.58
N LEU A 286 8.09 -2.11 -17.16
CA LEU A 286 8.24 -0.67 -16.92
C LEU A 286 7.04 0.13 -17.40
N SER A 287 6.45 -0.20 -18.56
CA SER A 287 5.29 0.56 -19.06
C SER A 287 4.06 0.41 -18.17
N ILE A 288 3.89 -0.75 -17.52
CA ILE A 288 2.84 -0.99 -16.54
C ILE A 288 3.12 -0.19 -15.26
N LEU A 289 4.29 -0.41 -14.64
CA LEU A 289 4.64 0.22 -13.36
C LEU A 289 4.83 1.75 -13.48
N LYS A 290 5.04 2.30 -14.68
CA LYS A 290 5.19 3.75 -14.91
C LYS A 290 3.95 4.42 -15.49
N ASN A 291 2.82 3.74 -15.64
CA ASN A 291 1.64 4.36 -16.20
C ASN A 291 1.05 5.40 -15.21
N LYS A 292 1.45 6.66 -15.38
CA LYS A 292 1.04 7.81 -14.55
C LYS A 292 -0.47 7.99 -14.46
N GLU A 293 -1.21 7.69 -15.53
CA GLU A 293 -2.67 7.87 -15.53
C GLU A 293 -3.38 6.81 -14.69
N VAL A 294 -2.87 5.58 -14.68
CA VAL A 294 -3.39 4.48 -13.86
C VAL A 294 -3.00 4.67 -12.40
N ILE A 295 -1.74 5.07 -12.14
CA ILE A 295 -1.26 5.45 -10.80
C ILE A 295 -2.09 6.60 -10.22
N ALA A 296 -2.45 7.59 -11.05
CA ALA A 296 -3.26 8.71 -10.58
C ALA A 296 -4.62 8.27 -10.03
N ILE A 297 -5.18 7.14 -10.50
CA ILE A 297 -6.39 6.57 -9.89
C ILE A 297 -6.10 6.10 -8.46
N ASN A 298 -5.02 5.36 -8.23
CA ASN A 298 -4.62 4.91 -6.89
C ASN A 298 -4.33 6.09 -5.95
N GLN A 299 -3.67 7.13 -6.48
CA GLN A 299 -3.23 8.30 -5.74
C GLN A 299 -4.27 9.43 -5.70
N ASP A 300 -5.50 9.15 -6.13
CA ASP A 300 -6.58 10.14 -6.17
C ASP A 300 -6.97 10.61 -4.75
N PRO A 301 -7.06 11.92 -4.49
CA PRO A 301 -7.34 12.50 -3.18
C PRO A 301 -8.81 12.39 -2.76
N GLY A 302 -9.67 11.78 -3.57
CA GLY A 302 -10.99 11.34 -3.13
C GLY A 302 -10.92 10.10 -2.24
N PHE A 303 -9.81 9.35 -2.29
CA PHE A 303 -9.54 8.16 -1.46
C PHE A 303 -10.63 7.08 -1.49
N GLU A 304 -11.56 7.12 -2.43
CA GLU A 304 -12.63 6.13 -2.56
C GLU A 304 -12.11 4.84 -3.21
N GLN A 305 -12.38 3.69 -2.61
CA GLN A 305 -12.14 2.40 -3.25
C GLN A 305 -13.22 2.13 -4.33
N ALA A 306 -12.83 1.53 -5.46
CA ALA A 306 -13.78 1.09 -6.47
C ALA A 306 -14.77 0.03 -5.94
N ARG A 307 -15.98 0.02 -6.52
CA ARG A 307 -17.02 -0.97 -6.25
C ARG A 307 -17.35 -1.75 -7.51
N ARG A 308 -17.55 -3.06 -7.38
CA ARG A 308 -18.10 -3.91 -8.44
C ARG A 308 -19.57 -3.57 -8.60
N VAL A 309 -19.96 -3.08 -9.78
CA VAL A 309 -21.35 -2.65 -10.07
C VAL A 309 -22.05 -3.57 -11.05
N PHE A 310 -21.33 -4.46 -11.72
CA PHE A 310 -21.89 -5.47 -12.61
C PHE A 310 -20.98 -6.68 -12.70
N THR A 311 -21.58 -7.86 -12.83
CA THR A 311 -20.92 -9.07 -13.28
C THR A 311 -21.92 -9.97 -14.00
N ASP A 312 -21.47 -10.69 -15.03
CA ASP A 312 -22.18 -11.80 -15.66
C ASP A 312 -21.39 -13.13 -15.59
N GLY A 313 -20.37 -13.15 -14.72
CA GLY A 313 -19.43 -14.26 -14.57
C GLY A 313 -18.24 -14.20 -15.54
N LYS A 314 -18.36 -13.52 -16.70
CA LYS A 314 -17.25 -13.33 -17.65
C LYS A 314 -16.69 -11.92 -17.59
N ILE A 315 -17.57 -10.93 -17.62
CA ILE A 315 -17.22 -9.52 -17.51
C ILE A 315 -17.59 -9.00 -16.13
N GLU A 316 -16.70 -8.20 -15.56
CA GLU A 316 -17.02 -7.34 -14.44
C GLU A 316 -16.88 -5.86 -14.82
N VAL A 317 -17.75 -5.03 -14.27
CA VAL A 317 -17.59 -3.57 -14.33
C VAL A 317 -17.41 -3.05 -12.91
N TRP A 318 -16.35 -2.30 -12.70
CA TRP A 318 -16.03 -1.63 -11.46
C TRP A 318 -16.03 -0.12 -11.66
N THR A 319 -16.55 0.62 -10.69
CA THR A 319 -16.59 2.08 -10.74
C THR A 319 -16.06 2.69 -9.46
N ARG A 320 -15.38 3.82 -9.60
CA ARG A 320 -14.85 4.62 -8.50
C ARG A 320 -15.12 6.08 -8.80
N ARG A 321 -15.63 6.83 -7.82
CA ARG A 321 -15.64 8.30 -7.91
C ARG A 321 -14.23 8.83 -7.73
N LEU A 322 -13.89 9.82 -8.53
CA LEU A 322 -12.59 10.48 -8.48
C LEU A 322 -12.74 11.84 -7.79
N GLY A 323 -11.68 12.28 -7.13
CA GLY A 323 -11.61 13.58 -6.49
C GLY A 323 -11.35 14.72 -7.49
N GLN A 324 -11.21 15.93 -6.94
CA GLN A 324 -11.06 17.16 -7.72
C GLN A 324 -9.87 17.16 -8.67
N SER A 325 -8.74 16.56 -8.28
CA SER A 325 -7.54 16.51 -9.14
C SER A 325 -7.75 15.73 -10.43
N LEU A 326 -8.81 14.92 -10.52
CA LEU A 326 -9.18 14.14 -11.70
C LEU A 326 -10.55 14.55 -12.26
N ASN A 327 -10.92 15.82 -12.07
CA ASN A 327 -12.15 16.45 -12.58
C ASN A 327 -13.46 15.91 -11.98
N GLU A 328 -13.43 15.32 -10.78
CA GLU A 328 -14.62 14.82 -10.07
C GLU A 328 -15.45 13.80 -10.88
N GLY A 329 -14.82 13.14 -11.86
CA GLY A 329 -15.43 12.12 -12.69
C GLY A 329 -15.45 10.73 -12.05
N HIS A 330 -15.49 9.70 -12.89
CA HIS A 330 -15.40 8.31 -12.46
C HIS A 330 -14.24 7.59 -13.15
N ALA A 331 -13.58 6.68 -12.43
CA ALA A 331 -12.83 5.61 -13.07
C ALA A 331 -13.74 4.41 -13.30
N VAL A 332 -13.66 3.81 -14.48
CA VAL A 332 -14.43 2.63 -14.87
C VAL A 332 -13.46 1.56 -15.36
N ALA A 333 -13.44 0.42 -14.68
CA ALA A 333 -12.71 -0.77 -15.13
C ALA A 333 -13.69 -1.80 -15.68
N ILE A 334 -13.43 -2.28 -16.90
CA ILE A 334 -14.17 -3.37 -17.54
C ILE A 334 -13.20 -4.54 -17.65
N LEU A 335 -13.37 -5.53 -16.77
CA LEU A 335 -12.47 -6.67 -16.58
C LEU A 335 -13.03 -7.91 -17.28
N ASN A 336 -12.23 -8.55 -18.12
CA ASN A 336 -12.52 -9.88 -18.66
C ASN A 336 -11.88 -10.97 -17.78
N ARG A 337 -12.70 -11.78 -17.12
CA ARG A 337 -12.27 -12.91 -16.27
C ARG A 337 -12.13 -14.23 -17.03
N SER A 338 -12.55 -14.27 -18.28
CA SER A 338 -12.62 -15.53 -19.04
C SER A 338 -11.34 -15.84 -19.80
N ASP A 339 -11.13 -17.12 -20.09
CA ASP A 339 -10.02 -17.65 -20.89
C ASP A 339 -10.16 -17.38 -22.40
N ALA A 340 -11.08 -16.49 -22.81
CA ALA A 340 -11.31 -16.10 -24.20
C ALA A 340 -11.46 -14.57 -24.34
N PRO A 341 -11.10 -13.97 -25.47
CA PRO A 341 -11.41 -12.56 -25.72
C PRO A 341 -12.92 -12.31 -25.70
N VAL A 342 -13.34 -11.16 -25.19
CA VAL A 342 -14.76 -10.77 -25.11
C VAL A 342 -14.98 -9.41 -25.73
N THR A 343 -16.07 -9.28 -26.51
CA THR A 343 -16.60 -7.97 -26.91
C THR A 343 -17.73 -7.58 -25.96
N TYR A 344 -17.52 -6.54 -25.16
CA TYR A 344 -18.53 -6.02 -24.24
C TYR A 344 -19.22 -4.78 -24.81
N SER A 345 -20.55 -4.74 -24.77
CA SER A 345 -21.34 -3.57 -25.15
C SER A 345 -21.71 -2.77 -23.89
N PHE A 346 -20.95 -1.74 -23.59
CA PHE A 346 -21.14 -0.87 -22.44
C PHE A 346 -22.29 0.12 -22.69
N THR A 347 -23.28 0.14 -21.80
CA THR A 347 -24.42 1.08 -21.82
C THR A 347 -24.30 2.07 -20.65
N PRO A 348 -23.94 3.34 -20.88
CA PRO A 348 -23.63 4.30 -19.81
C PRO A 348 -24.75 4.50 -18.79
N GLY A 349 -26.01 4.51 -19.25
CA GLY A 349 -27.17 4.69 -18.38
C GLY A 349 -27.34 3.59 -17.32
N LYS A 350 -26.75 2.39 -17.51
CA LYS A 350 -26.74 1.33 -16.49
C LYS A 350 -25.80 1.64 -15.31
N PHE A 351 -24.90 2.59 -15.48
CA PHE A 351 -23.84 2.93 -14.53
C PHE A 351 -23.91 4.40 -14.10
N ASN A 352 -25.10 5.03 -14.22
CA ASN A 352 -25.34 6.44 -13.90
C ASN A 352 -24.45 7.42 -14.68
N LEU A 353 -24.06 7.06 -15.91
CA LEU A 353 -23.31 7.93 -16.80
C LEU A 353 -24.19 8.42 -17.96
N SER A 354 -24.01 9.67 -18.35
CA SER A 354 -24.71 10.27 -19.51
C SER A 354 -24.11 9.78 -20.82
N GLU A 355 -24.91 9.72 -21.90
CA GLU A 355 -24.40 9.46 -23.25
C GLU A 355 -23.40 10.54 -23.74
N LYS A 356 -23.43 11.71 -23.09
CA LYS A 356 -22.53 12.84 -23.37
C LYS A 356 -21.20 12.76 -22.64
N THR A 357 -21.08 11.88 -21.63
CA THR A 357 -19.87 11.71 -20.82
C THR A 357 -18.67 11.43 -21.74
N LYS A 358 -17.61 12.23 -21.60
CA LYS A 358 -16.36 12.03 -22.31
C LYS A 358 -15.56 10.94 -21.60
N ILE A 359 -14.89 10.11 -22.37
CA ILE A 359 -14.06 9.03 -21.84
C ILE A 359 -12.64 9.08 -22.39
N ARG A 360 -11.68 8.77 -21.52
CA ARG A 360 -10.28 8.58 -21.84
C ARG A 360 -9.86 7.18 -21.45
N ASP A 361 -9.19 6.46 -22.35
CA ASP A 361 -8.59 5.16 -22.08
C ASP A 361 -7.18 5.36 -21.49
N LEU A 362 -6.97 4.91 -20.25
CA LEU A 362 -5.76 5.19 -19.49
C LEU A 362 -4.56 4.32 -19.91
N TRP A 363 -4.83 3.20 -20.59
CA TRP A 363 -3.78 2.35 -21.15
C TRP A 363 -3.37 2.79 -22.56
N LYS A 364 -4.33 3.27 -23.35
CA LYS A 364 -4.04 3.88 -24.66
C LYS A 364 -3.60 5.34 -24.54
N GLN A 365 -3.79 5.96 -23.37
CA GLN A 365 -3.55 7.38 -23.12
C GLN A 365 -4.23 8.26 -24.19
N ALA A 366 -5.46 7.91 -24.53
CA ALA A 366 -6.19 8.51 -25.64
C ALA A 366 -7.62 8.89 -25.25
N ASP A 367 -8.03 10.10 -25.62
CA ASP A 367 -9.41 10.53 -25.49
C ASP A 367 -10.24 9.86 -26.58
N LEU A 368 -11.31 9.17 -26.18
CA LEU A 368 -12.17 8.41 -27.08
C LEU A 368 -13.45 9.18 -27.46
N GLY A 369 -13.54 10.45 -27.05
CA GLY A 369 -14.71 11.30 -27.24
C GLY A 369 -15.85 10.97 -26.28
N LYS A 370 -17.07 11.27 -26.70
CA LYS A 370 -18.29 10.97 -25.94
C LYS A 370 -18.60 9.47 -26.02
N ILE A 371 -19.07 8.89 -24.91
CA ILE A 371 -19.36 7.46 -24.83
C ILE A 371 -20.57 7.03 -25.68
N GLY A 372 -21.52 7.92 -25.91
CA GLY A 372 -22.74 7.64 -26.69
C GLY A 372 -23.72 6.71 -25.95
N LYS A 373 -24.75 6.20 -26.65
CA LYS A 373 -25.76 5.31 -26.05
C LYS A 373 -25.22 3.93 -25.69
N VAL A 374 -24.34 3.40 -26.55
CA VAL A 374 -23.67 2.12 -26.40
C VAL A 374 -22.27 2.23 -26.98
N ARG A 375 -21.26 1.75 -26.24
CA ARG A 375 -19.87 1.67 -26.69
C ARG A 375 -19.40 0.22 -26.63
N LYS A 376 -18.83 -0.29 -27.71
CA LYS A 376 -18.23 -1.62 -27.74
C LYS A 376 -16.76 -1.55 -27.35
N PHE A 377 -16.33 -2.50 -26.53
CA PHE A 377 -14.95 -2.70 -26.13
C PHE A 377 -14.54 -4.14 -26.42
N GLU A 378 -13.45 -4.31 -27.14
CA GLU A 378 -12.79 -5.59 -27.32
C GLU A 378 -11.77 -5.75 -26.20
N ILE A 379 -11.89 -6.83 -25.43
CA ILE A 379 -11.11 -7.07 -24.22
C ILE A 379 -10.41 -8.42 -24.39
N PRO A 380 -9.06 -8.46 -24.43
CA PRO A 380 -8.30 -9.70 -24.51
C PRO A 380 -8.61 -10.68 -23.37
N VAL A 381 -8.16 -11.92 -23.51
CA VAL A 381 -8.14 -12.90 -22.41
C VAL A 381 -7.50 -12.27 -21.19
N HIS A 382 -8.18 -12.34 -20.04
CA HIS A 382 -7.69 -11.78 -18.77
C HIS A 382 -7.39 -10.27 -18.80
N GLY A 383 -7.85 -9.57 -19.84
CA GLY A 383 -7.56 -8.17 -20.08
C GLY A 383 -8.51 -7.23 -19.38
N ILE A 384 -8.16 -5.95 -19.42
CA ILE A 384 -8.93 -4.86 -18.84
C ILE A 384 -8.98 -3.66 -19.77
N VAL A 385 -10.13 -2.98 -19.79
CA VAL A 385 -10.25 -1.59 -20.25
C VAL A 385 -10.41 -0.72 -19.03
N LEU A 386 -9.54 0.28 -18.87
CA LEU A 386 -9.59 1.23 -17.77
C LEU A 386 -9.82 2.64 -18.32
N LEU A 387 -10.94 3.23 -17.93
CA LEU A 387 -11.40 4.52 -18.42
C LEU A 387 -11.42 5.54 -17.28
N ARG A 388 -11.10 6.80 -17.59
CA ARG A 388 -11.54 7.95 -16.81
C ARG A 388 -12.67 8.65 -17.55
N THR A 389 -13.71 9.03 -16.82
CA THR A 389 -14.83 9.80 -17.33
C THR A 389 -14.70 11.25 -16.91
N ASN A 390 -15.12 12.17 -17.78
CA ASN A 390 -15.37 13.57 -17.45
C ASN A 390 -16.77 13.93 -18.01
N GLU A 391 -17.59 14.66 -17.26
CA GLU A 391 -18.93 15.05 -17.73
C GLU A 391 -18.93 16.13 -18.82
#